data_AF-E9IZG8-F1
#
_entry.id   AF-E9IZG8-F1
#
_cell.length_a   1.000
_cell.length_b   1.000
_cell.length_c   1.000
_cell.angle_alpha   90.00
_cell.angle_beta   90.00
_cell.angle_gamma   90.00
#
_symmetry.space_group_name_H-M   'P 1'
#
loop_
_entity.id
_entity.type
_entity.pdbx_description
1 polymer ?
#
loop_
_entity_poly.entity_id
_entity_poly.type
_entity_poly.pdbx_seq_one_letter_code
_entity_poly.pdbx_strand_id
1 'polypeptide(L)'
;ENDNESNDPDYDPDYIQSEQSSITSDFEETDKLDACEDDSKCNKRFSNTQNNDSAISTGIDVSNNQACEIRQDDQTEIPTKLTGTKKYMCVFCHKMQTKIARHLELIHSEEPDVQKFKYLPKGCSERRKIIDSLRKQGNFKFNINKQYENKGFIPCRRPRENNPKLLKNYLACGSCKGHYLKSSIRHHFRKCTGRSGKQSRIVKVMGRRIEGKCHKEADEKVRRLILPTMRSDGVSYNIRYDDLLILYANTQSKKYRHSTHHIKMIRARLRLVTRLLIAMKSIDNNITSLTSIYDPKYYDTFIDAVNIVAQYNKEKDIYEKPANASNLGTYVKHIGELLITKCIKEHNDTMKINTKNFLKLLTVDYGSSVNKTVVESQTQFKRQKSTKLPTINDIKTLRSYLLKVQRESYNKLQNKFLLSAWISLGEATLTSIQLFNRRRPGETERILIS
;
A
#
# COMPACT_ATOMS: atom_id res chain seq x y z
N GLU A 1 -23.07 -2.08 -61.74
CA GLU A 1 -21.62 -2.15 -62.03
C GLU A 1 -20.85 -1.55 -60.87
N ASN A 2 -20.01 -2.41 -60.30
CA ASN A 2 -18.94 -2.20 -59.32
C ASN A 2 -19.28 -1.81 -57.87
N ASP A 3 -19.56 -2.87 -57.12
CA ASP A 3 -19.16 -3.11 -55.74
C ASP A 3 -17.64 -2.89 -55.51
N ASN A 4 -17.27 -2.47 -54.30
CA ASN A 4 -16.07 -2.96 -53.63
C ASN A 4 -16.13 -2.66 -52.13
N GLU A 5 -16.64 -3.65 -51.39
CA GLU A 5 -16.41 -3.84 -49.96
C GLU A 5 -14.92 -4.14 -49.73
N SER A 6 -14.22 -3.26 -49.03
CA SER A 6 -12.90 -3.55 -48.49
C SER A 6 -13.04 -4.22 -47.12
N ASN A 7 -13.00 -5.56 -47.14
CA ASN A 7 -12.78 -6.41 -45.98
C ASN A 7 -11.45 -6.06 -45.30
N ASP A 8 -11.51 -5.67 -44.01
CA ASP A 8 -10.36 -5.55 -43.12
C ASP A 8 -10.05 -6.94 -42.53
N PRO A 9 -8.92 -7.59 -42.85
CA PRO A 9 -8.72 -9.02 -42.62
C PRO A 9 -8.24 -9.40 -41.20
N ASP A 10 -8.33 -8.51 -40.20
CA ASP A 10 -7.82 -8.75 -38.84
C ASP A 10 -8.89 -8.72 -37.72
N TYR A 11 -10.17 -8.83 -38.07
CA TYR A 11 -11.26 -8.93 -37.07
C TYR A 11 -11.55 -10.39 -36.70
N ASP A 12 -10.87 -10.89 -35.65
CA ASP A 12 -11.22 -12.15 -35.00
C ASP A 12 -12.11 -11.89 -33.75
N PRO A 13 -13.40 -12.25 -33.78
CA PRO A 13 -14.32 -12.08 -32.65
C PRO A 13 -13.98 -12.98 -31.44
N ASP A 14 -13.05 -13.93 -31.57
CA ASP A 14 -12.60 -14.84 -30.50
C ASP A 14 -11.22 -14.46 -29.90
N TYR A 15 -10.69 -13.26 -30.19
CA TYR A 15 -9.37 -12.84 -29.69
C TYR A 15 -9.34 -12.70 -28.15
N ILE A 16 -8.80 -13.71 -27.48
CA ILE A 16 -8.42 -13.66 -26.06
C ILE A 16 -7.01 -13.08 -25.96
N GLN A 17 -6.92 -11.85 -25.43
CA GLN A 17 -5.67 -11.13 -25.22
C GLN A 17 -4.69 -11.95 -24.36
N SER A 18 -3.53 -12.30 -24.96
CA SER A 18 -2.48 -13.09 -24.32
C SER A 18 -1.84 -12.39 -23.11
N GLU A 19 -1.42 -13.18 -22.12
CA GLU A 19 -0.91 -12.74 -20.80
C GLU A 19 0.32 -11.81 -20.83
N GLN A 20 0.92 -11.54 -22.00
CA GLN A 20 2.14 -10.73 -22.13
C GLN A 20 1.91 -9.32 -22.71
N SER A 21 0.70 -8.95 -23.13
CA SER A 21 0.43 -7.62 -23.70
C SER A 21 -0.15 -6.58 -22.72
N SER A 22 -0.37 -6.94 -21.45
CA SER A 22 -0.91 -6.03 -20.43
C SER A 22 0.16 -5.12 -19.76
N ILE A 23 1.07 -4.56 -20.55
CA ILE A 23 1.88 -3.39 -20.17
C ILE A 23 1.43 -2.16 -20.98
N THR A 24 0.15 -1.86 -20.93
CA THR A 24 -0.37 -0.52 -21.27
C THR A 24 -1.44 -0.14 -20.26
N SER A 25 -1.03 0.25 -19.06
CA SER A 25 -1.87 1.09 -18.20
C SER A 25 -1.27 2.48 -18.19
N ASP A 26 -1.84 3.35 -19.01
CA ASP A 26 -1.79 4.79 -18.78
C ASP A 26 -2.55 5.03 -17.46
N PHE A 27 -1.80 5.04 -16.37
CA PHE A 27 -2.27 5.55 -15.09
C PHE A 27 -2.35 7.07 -15.22
N GLU A 28 -3.50 7.59 -15.62
CA GLU A 28 -3.82 9.01 -15.43
C GLU A 28 -4.21 9.23 -13.96
N GLU A 29 -3.34 9.97 -13.28
CA GLU A 29 -3.44 10.42 -11.91
C GLU A 29 -4.43 11.59 -11.85
N THR A 30 -5.54 11.45 -11.15
CA THR A 30 -6.43 12.58 -10.80
C THR A 30 -6.48 12.74 -9.29
N ASP A 31 -5.42 13.34 -8.73
CA ASP A 31 -5.47 13.97 -7.41
C ASP A 31 -5.53 15.49 -7.63
N LYS A 32 -6.75 16.05 -7.52
CA LYS A 32 -6.94 17.50 -7.41
C LYS A 32 -6.33 17.97 -6.08
N LEU A 33 -5.32 18.82 -6.16
CA LEU A 33 -4.81 19.61 -5.03
C LEU A 33 -5.33 21.04 -5.21
N ASP A 34 -6.21 21.46 -4.31
CA ASP A 34 -6.59 22.87 -4.18
C ASP A 34 -5.38 23.68 -3.72
N ALA A 35 -5.12 24.77 -4.45
CA ALA A 35 -4.07 25.74 -4.20
C ALA A 35 -4.52 26.74 -3.12
N CYS A 36 -3.59 27.11 -2.23
CA CYS A 36 -3.57 28.44 -1.65
C CYS A 36 -2.16 29.02 -1.81
N GLU A 37 -2.08 30.09 -2.61
CA GLU A 37 -1.07 31.14 -2.58
C GLU A 37 -1.16 31.82 -1.17
N ASP A 38 -0.13 32.41 -0.56
CA ASP A 38 1.03 33.05 -1.14
C ASP A 38 2.16 33.20 -0.09
N ASP A 39 3.33 33.47 -0.64
CA ASP A 39 4.36 34.38 -0.16
C ASP A 39 5.60 33.91 0.62
N SER A 40 6.64 34.64 0.24
CA SER A 40 8.05 34.35 0.15
C SER A 40 8.85 34.65 1.42
N LYS A 41 9.85 33.81 1.73
CA LYS A 41 11.26 34.23 1.83
C LYS A 41 12.20 33.07 2.16
N CYS A 42 13.31 33.13 1.45
CA CYS A 42 14.44 32.22 1.39
C CYS A 42 15.13 31.99 2.74
N ASN A 43 15.45 30.73 3.07
CA ASN A 43 16.82 30.36 3.46
C ASN A 43 17.07 28.85 3.34
N LYS A 44 18.01 28.53 2.44
CA LYS A 44 18.40 27.18 2.03
C LYS A 44 19.36 26.55 3.04
N ARG A 45 19.02 25.37 3.56
CA ARG A 45 20.00 24.30 3.87
C ARG A 45 19.45 22.99 3.32
N PHE A 46 19.94 22.63 2.14
CA PHE A 46 19.56 21.42 1.41
C PHE A 46 20.36 20.23 1.92
N SER A 47 19.63 19.22 2.40
CA SER A 47 20.03 17.81 2.34
C SER A 47 18.82 17.08 1.75
N ASN A 48 18.85 16.86 0.44
CA ASN A 48 17.88 16.03 -0.26
C ASN A 48 18.64 14.88 -0.92
N THR A 49 18.44 13.69 -0.37
CA THR A 49 18.76 12.41 -0.99
C THR A 49 17.66 12.11 -2.01
N GLN A 50 18.08 11.68 -3.20
CA GLN A 50 17.24 11.37 -4.35
C GLN A 50 16.18 10.31 -4.02
N ASN A 51 14.99 10.53 -4.58
CA ASN A 51 13.89 9.58 -4.62
C ASN A 51 14.27 8.42 -5.53
N ASN A 52 14.48 7.24 -4.95
CA ASN A 52 14.29 5.97 -5.61
C ASN A 52 13.43 5.12 -4.66
N ASP A 53 12.33 4.56 -5.16
CA ASP A 53 11.55 3.49 -4.51
C ASP A 53 12.35 2.16 -4.49
N SER A 54 13.67 2.25 -4.35
CA SER A 54 14.55 1.13 -4.09
C SER A 54 14.30 0.64 -2.67
N ALA A 55 14.41 -0.68 -2.51
CA ALA A 55 14.08 -1.40 -1.30
C ALA A 55 14.49 -0.64 -0.03
N ILE A 56 13.51 -0.40 0.85
CA ILE A 56 13.75 0.08 2.23
C ILE A 56 14.47 -1.05 2.98
N SER A 57 15.77 -1.20 2.72
CA SER A 57 16.72 -1.81 3.64
C SER A 57 17.05 -0.77 4.69
N THR A 58 16.08 -0.53 5.57
CA THR A 58 16.39 0.11 6.84
C THR A 58 16.79 -1.00 7.76
N GLY A 59 18.06 -1.03 8.18
CA GLY A 59 18.63 -1.89 9.22
C GLY A 59 17.94 -1.68 10.58
N ILE A 60 16.65 -1.96 10.61
CA ILE A 60 15.86 -2.14 11.82
C ILE A 60 15.70 -3.66 11.87
N ASP A 61 16.37 -4.26 12.84
CA ASP A 61 16.20 -5.67 13.16
C ASP A 61 14.76 -5.85 13.68
N VAL A 62 13.86 -6.22 12.76
CA VAL A 62 12.46 -6.53 13.08
C VAL A 62 12.42 -8.03 13.33
N SER A 63 12.81 -8.44 14.54
CA SER A 63 12.78 -9.83 15.01
C SER A 63 11.36 -10.37 15.23
N ASN A 64 10.32 -9.54 15.12
CA ASN A 64 8.93 -9.99 15.20
C ASN A 64 8.41 -10.42 13.82
N ASN A 65 8.51 -11.73 13.58
CA ASN A 65 7.99 -12.42 12.39
C ASN A 65 6.56 -12.95 12.54
N GLN A 66 5.81 -12.52 13.55
CA GLN A 66 4.48 -13.07 13.82
C GLN A 66 3.36 -12.19 13.23
N ALA A 67 2.43 -12.82 12.51
CA ALA A 67 1.17 -12.19 12.15
C ALA A 67 0.35 -11.87 13.40
N CYS A 68 -0.36 -10.75 13.35
CA CYS A 68 -1.24 -10.30 14.42
C CYS A 68 -2.69 -10.28 13.90
N GLU A 69 -3.45 -11.33 14.19
CA GLU A 69 -4.87 -11.44 13.81
C GLU A 69 -5.82 -10.68 14.73
N ILE A 70 -5.36 -9.57 15.30
CA ILE A 70 -6.19 -8.75 16.16
C ILE A 70 -7.13 -7.94 15.28
N ARG A 71 -8.44 -8.08 15.51
CA ARG A 71 -9.54 -7.30 14.93
C ARG A 71 -10.08 -6.35 16.00
N GLN A 72 -9.26 -5.36 16.37
CA GLN A 72 -9.69 -4.35 17.33
C GLN A 72 -10.85 -3.56 16.73
N ASP A 73 -11.89 -3.30 17.53
CA ASP A 73 -12.96 -2.42 17.13
C ASP A 73 -12.40 -0.99 16.96
N ASP A 74 -12.44 -0.54 15.71
CA ASP A 74 -11.97 0.76 15.26
C ASP A 74 -12.74 1.93 15.93
N GLN A 75 -13.90 1.66 16.54
CA GLN A 75 -14.70 2.60 17.33
C GLN A 75 -14.42 2.57 18.83
N THR A 76 -13.48 1.73 19.29
CA THR A 76 -13.10 1.72 20.71
C THR A 76 -12.52 3.07 21.13
N GLU A 77 -13.19 3.77 22.04
CA GLU A 77 -12.67 4.99 22.67
C GLU A 77 -11.57 4.67 23.68
N ILE A 78 -10.47 5.41 23.60
CA ILE A 78 -9.38 5.27 24.57
C ILE A 78 -9.71 6.08 25.82
N PRO A 79 -9.74 5.45 27.02
CA PRO A 79 -10.02 6.15 28.26
C PRO A 79 -9.09 7.34 28.49
N THR A 80 -9.69 8.50 28.76
CA THR A 80 -9.00 9.76 29.05
C THR A 80 -8.37 9.72 30.45
N LYS A 81 -9.12 9.23 31.44
CA LYS A 81 -8.66 8.97 32.82
C LYS A 81 -8.43 7.49 33.09
N LEU A 82 -7.60 7.21 34.09
CA LEU A 82 -7.33 5.86 34.57
C LEU A 82 -8.15 5.64 35.85
N THR A 83 -8.89 4.54 35.91
CA THR A 83 -9.45 4.04 37.16
C THR A 83 -8.30 3.43 37.97
N GLY A 84 -7.60 4.26 38.74
CA GLY A 84 -6.44 3.86 39.56
C GLY A 84 -5.06 4.21 38.95
N THR A 85 -4.01 3.50 39.38
CA THR A 85 -2.62 3.77 38.97
C THR A 85 -2.27 3.12 37.63
N LYS A 86 -1.51 3.82 36.78
CA LYS A 86 -1.12 3.32 35.45
C LYS A 86 -0.28 2.05 35.58
N LYS A 87 -0.78 0.95 35.02
CA LYS A 87 -0.08 -0.33 34.93
C LYS A 87 0.63 -0.48 33.58
N TYR A 88 1.74 -1.19 33.59
CA TYR A 88 2.56 -1.51 32.44
C TYR A 88 2.81 -3.00 32.36
N MET A 89 2.85 -3.54 31.15
CA MET A 89 3.17 -4.94 30.95
C MET A 89 4.68 -5.15 31.09
N CYS A 90 5.11 -6.10 31.91
CA CYS A 90 6.51 -6.53 31.95
C CYS A 90 6.87 -7.28 30.66
N VAL A 91 8.01 -6.97 30.06
CA VAL A 91 8.45 -7.58 28.79
C VAL A 91 8.91 -9.04 28.96
N PHE A 92 9.31 -9.44 30.17
CA PHE A 92 9.87 -10.75 30.48
C PHE A 92 8.79 -11.70 31.04
N CYS A 93 8.20 -11.40 32.19
CA CYS A 93 7.19 -12.28 32.81
C CYS A 93 5.74 -12.01 32.38
N HIS A 94 5.50 -11.00 31.54
CA HIS A 94 4.16 -10.62 31.07
C HIS A 94 3.12 -10.38 32.20
N LYS A 95 3.57 -9.91 33.37
CA LYS A 95 2.71 -9.45 34.46
C LYS A 95 2.51 -7.93 34.41
N MET A 96 1.32 -7.46 34.77
CA MET A 96 0.98 -6.03 34.83
C MET A 96 1.51 -5.40 36.13
N GLN A 97 2.29 -4.32 36.01
CA GLN A 97 3.02 -3.70 37.12
C GLN A 97 2.84 -2.18 37.15
N THR A 98 2.63 -1.61 38.33
CA THR A 98 2.57 -0.15 38.53
C THR A 98 3.98 0.45 38.62
N LYS A 99 4.89 -0.21 39.35
CA LYS A 99 6.30 0.20 39.56
C LYS A 99 7.24 -0.67 38.74
N ILE A 100 7.18 -0.55 37.41
CA ILE A 100 7.92 -1.44 36.47
C ILE A 100 9.42 -1.49 36.73
N ALA A 101 10.08 -0.38 37.07
CA ALA A 101 11.52 -0.37 37.33
C ALA A 101 11.91 -1.21 38.56
N ARG A 102 11.17 -1.05 39.67
CA ARG A 102 11.38 -1.86 40.89
C ARG A 102 11.11 -3.34 40.62
N HIS A 103 10.06 -3.64 39.86
CA HIS A 103 9.74 -5.03 39.49
C HIS A 103 10.89 -5.68 38.69
N LEU A 104 11.42 -4.96 37.69
CA LEU A 104 12.54 -5.45 36.90
C LEU A 104 13.79 -5.68 37.77
N GLU A 105 14.14 -4.74 38.65
CA GLU A 105 15.30 -4.87 39.55
C GLU A 105 15.21 -6.06 40.51
N LEU A 106 14.00 -6.42 40.96
CA LEU A 106 13.78 -7.48 41.95
C LEU A 106 13.58 -8.88 41.35
N ILE A 107 12.87 -8.96 40.22
CA ILE A 107 12.45 -10.25 39.63
C ILE A 107 13.29 -10.62 38.41
N HIS A 108 13.83 -9.62 37.69
CA HIS A 108 14.54 -9.80 36.43
C HIS A 108 15.94 -9.19 36.51
N SER A 109 16.60 -9.29 37.68
CA SER A 109 17.92 -8.70 37.93
C SER A 109 19.01 -9.19 36.98
N GLU A 110 18.87 -10.41 36.48
CA GLU A 110 19.86 -11.08 35.61
C GLU A 110 19.73 -10.71 34.13
N GLU A 111 18.66 -10.02 33.75
CA GLU A 111 18.48 -9.60 32.36
C GLU A 111 19.52 -8.51 32.00
N PRO A 112 20.24 -8.60 30.87
CA PRO A 112 21.36 -7.70 30.56
C PRO A 112 21.00 -6.21 30.60
N ASP A 113 19.83 -5.85 30.06
CA ASP A 113 19.37 -4.46 30.08
C ASP A 113 18.93 -4.01 31.49
N VAL A 114 18.50 -4.94 32.35
CA VAL A 114 18.17 -4.64 33.74
C VAL A 114 19.43 -4.40 34.56
N GLN A 115 20.45 -5.25 34.42
CA GLN A 115 21.76 -5.06 35.03
C GLN A 115 22.33 -3.68 34.66
N LYS A 116 22.36 -3.34 33.36
CA LYS A 116 22.83 -2.02 32.88
C LYS A 116 22.18 -0.86 33.62
N PHE A 117 20.84 -0.81 33.69
CA PHE A 117 20.18 0.33 34.32
C PHE A 117 20.24 0.29 35.86
N LYS A 118 20.42 -0.89 36.46
CA LYS A 118 20.59 -1.08 37.91
C LYS A 118 21.91 -0.47 38.40
N TYR A 119 23.00 -0.58 37.62
CA TYR A 119 24.29 0.04 37.94
C TYR A 119 24.34 1.55 37.71
N LEU A 120 23.40 2.11 36.94
CA LEU A 120 23.36 3.54 36.69
C LEU A 120 22.71 4.31 37.86
N PRO A 121 23.21 5.51 38.22
CA PRO A 121 22.58 6.34 39.25
C PRO A 121 21.12 6.69 38.94
N LYS A 122 20.29 6.80 39.99
CA LYS A 122 18.92 7.30 39.88
C LYS A 122 18.94 8.73 39.32
N GLY A 123 18.00 9.06 38.43
CA GLY A 123 17.92 10.36 37.74
C GLY A 123 18.71 10.46 36.43
N CYS A 124 19.71 9.59 36.22
CA CYS A 124 20.50 9.54 34.98
C CYS A 124 19.60 9.40 33.73
N SER A 125 19.94 10.15 32.67
CA SER A 125 19.22 10.14 31.40
C SER A 125 19.26 8.76 30.74
N GLU A 126 20.43 8.11 30.75
CA GLU A 126 20.62 6.78 30.17
C GLU A 126 19.81 5.71 30.91
N ARG A 127 19.84 5.73 32.25
CA ARG A 127 18.99 4.87 33.09
C ARG A 127 17.52 4.99 32.72
N ARG A 128 17.03 6.23 32.55
CA ARG A 128 15.63 6.50 32.15
C ARG A 128 15.31 5.94 30.75
N LYS A 129 16.24 6.05 29.79
CA LYS A 129 16.06 5.52 28.43
C LYS A 129 15.91 4.01 28.40
N ILE A 130 16.75 3.29 29.15
CA ILE A 130 16.70 1.81 29.21
C ILE A 130 15.36 1.36 29.81
N ILE A 131 14.96 1.91 30.96
CA ILE A 131 13.68 1.59 31.61
C ILE A 131 12.49 1.90 30.67
N ASP A 132 12.52 3.05 29.98
CA ASP A 132 11.45 3.43 29.07
C ASP A 132 11.39 2.53 27.82
N SER A 133 12.53 2.05 27.33
CA SER A 133 12.61 1.05 26.27
C SER A 133 11.95 -0.26 26.69
N LEU A 134 12.35 -0.84 27.82
CA LEU A 134 11.77 -2.09 28.34
C LEU A 134 10.27 -1.96 28.58
N ARG A 135 9.83 -0.84 29.15
CA ARG A 135 8.42 -0.51 29.34
C ARG A 135 7.66 -0.47 28.02
N LYS A 136 8.18 0.21 27.01
CA LYS A 136 7.53 0.31 25.69
C LYS A 136 7.47 -1.05 24.99
N GLN A 137 8.51 -1.88 25.11
CA GLN A 137 8.52 -3.23 24.55
C GLN A 137 7.43 -4.11 25.18
N GLY A 138 7.31 -4.11 26.51
CA GLY A 138 6.25 -4.86 27.20
C GLY A 138 4.86 -4.37 26.83
N ASN A 139 4.62 -3.05 26.84
CA ASN A 139 3.32 -2.48 26.42
C ASN A 139 3.02 -2.75 24.94
N PHE A 140 4.04 -2.78 24.08
CA PHE A 140 3.87 -3.14 22.68
C PHE A 140 3.35 -4.57 22.56
N LYS A 141 4.02 -5.54 23.22
CA LYS A 141 3.53 -6.94 23.29
C LYS A 141 2.10 -7.01 23.82
N PHE A 142 1.75 -6.21 24.83
CA PHE A 142 0.37 -6.15 25.33
C PHE A 142 -0.62 -5.68 24.26
N ASN A 143 -0.32 -4.58 23.59
CA ASN A 143 -1.24 -3.97 22.62
C ASN A 143 -1.40 -4.76 21.32
N ILE A 144 -0.42 -5.58 20.94
CA ILE A 144 -0.38 -6.29 19.66
C ILE A 144 -0.48 -7.82 19.78
N ASN A 145 -0.65 -8.38 20.98
CA ASN A 145 -0.84 -9.82 21.14
C ASN A 145 -2.33 -10.17 21.35
N LYS A 146 -2.83 -11.12 20.57
CA LYS A 146 -4.24 -11.57 20.53
C LYS A 146 -4.75 -11.99 21.91
N GLN A 147 -3.88 -12.55 22.76
CA GLN A 147 -4.24 -12.95 24.13
C GLN A 147 -4.69 -11.78 25.04
N TYR A 148 -4.47 -10.53 24.63
CA TYR A 148 -4.79 -9.32 25.39
C TYR A 148 -5.77 -8.38 24.67
N GLU A 149 -6.32 -8.77 23.52
CA GLU A 149 -7.15 -7.92 22.64
C GLU A 149 -8.29 -7.18 23.37
N ASN A 150 -8.91 -7.83 24.35
CA ASN A 150 -10.03 -7.29 25.13
C ASN A 150 -9.63 -6.78 26.54
N LYS A 151 -8.33 -6.73 26.85
CA LYS A 151 -7.83 -6.28 28.16
C LYS A 151 -7.50 -4.78 28.20
N GLY A 152 -7.84 -4.07 27.13
CA GLY A 152 -7.62 -2.63 26.96
C GLY A 152 -6.37 -2.30 26.14
N PHE A 153 -6.01 -1.02 26.12
CA PHE A 153 -4.91 -0.49 25.31
C PHE A 153 -4.02 0.46 26.12
N ILE A 154 -2.70 0.33 25.98
CA ILE A 154 -1.71 1.12 26.73
C ILE A 154 -1.00 2.09 25.77
N PRO A 155 -1.47 3.35 25.63
CA PRO A 155 -0.77 4.37 24.87
C PRO A 155 0.39 4.98 25.65
N CYS A 156 1.38 5.53 24.93
CA CYS A 156 2.43 6.34 25.56
C CYS A 156 1.84 7.61 26.20
N ARG A 157 0.85 8.23 25.54
CA ARG A 157 0.12 9.40 26.04
C ARG A 157 -1.38 9.21 25.83
N ARG A 158 -2.17 9.43 26.89
CA ARG A 158 -3.63 9.36 26.85
C ARG A 158 -4.23 10.62 26.21
N PRO A 159 -5.43 10.50 25.61
CA PRO A 159 -6.17 11.66 25.13
C PRO A 159 -6.58 12.57 26.29
N ARG A 160 -6.85 13.84 25.99
CA ARG A 160 -7.42 14.80 26.95
C ARG A 160 -8.92 14.55 27.09
N GLU A 161 -9.50 14.90 28.22
CA GLU A 161 -10.94 14.73 28.49
C GLU A 161 -11.83 15.38 27.43
N ASN A 162 -11.50 16.61 27.06
CA ASN A 162 -12.22 17.38 26.05
C ASN A 162 -11.95 16.93 24.60
N ASN A 163 -11.16 15.88 24.39
CA ASN A 163 -10.83 15.40 23.05
C ASN A 163 -10.53 13.89 23.08
N PRO A 164 -11.56 13.05 23.32
CA PRO A 164 -11.41 11.60 23.28
C PRO A 164 -10.89 11.15 21.91
N LYS A 165 -10.16 10.04 21.90
CA LYS A 165 -9.55 9.51 20.69
C LYS A 165 -9.85 8.03 20.56
N LEU A 166 -10.21 7.63 19.34
CA LEU A 166 -10.41 6.25 18.96
C LEU A 166 -9.08 5.49 18.84
N LEU A 167 -9.11 4.20 19.16
CA LEU A 167 -7.99 3.29 19.05
C LEU A 167 -7.38 3.28 17.63
N LYS A 168 -8.21 3.31 16.59
CA LYS A 168 -7.78 3.40 15.19
C LYS A 168 -6.85 4.58 14.88
N ASN A 169 -6.84 5.61 15.72
CA ASN A 169 -5.98 6.77 15.56
C ASN A 169 -4.58 6.60 16.17
N TYR A 170 -4.29 5.47 16.80
CA TYR A 170 -2.96 5.15 17.33
C TYR A 170 -2.16 4.28 16.36
N LEU A 171 -0.84 4.38 16.47
CA LEU A 171 0.12 3.57 15.71
C LEU A 171 1.42 3.44 16.51
N ALA A 172 2.02 2.25 16.51
CA ALA A 172 3.33 2.02 17.09
C ALA A 172 4.43 2.73 16.31
N CYS A 173 5.42 3.29 17.01
CA CYS A 173 6.63 3.81 16.39
C CYS A 173 7.53 2.64 15.98
N GLY A 174 7.91 2.57 14.70
CA GLY A 174 8.79 1.53 14.16
C GLY A 174 10.16 1.40 14.85
N SER A 175 10.61 2.45 15.55
CA SER A 175 11.88 2.45 16.30
C SER A 175 11.68 2.08 17.77
N CYS A 176 10.91 2.86 18.55
CA CYS A 176 10.81 2.64 20.00
C CYS A 176 9.65 1.73 20.43
N LYS A 177 8.82 1.22 19.50
CA LYS A 177 7.64 0.37 19.76
C LYS A 177 6.54 1.02 20.63
N GLY A 178 6.71 2.27 21.05
CA GLY A 178 5.68 3.02 21.76
C GLY A 178 4.50 3.37 20.86
N HIS A 179 3.27 3.35 21.39
CA HIS A 179 2.06 3.70 20.66
C HIS A 179 1.71 5.19 20.83
N TYR A 180 1.59 5.90 19.69
CA TYR A 180 1.33 7.34 19.63
C TYR A 180 0.16 7.63 18.68
N LEU A 181 -0.42 8.82 18.79
CA LEU A 181 -1.41 9.28 17.81
C LEU A 181 -0.77 9.43 16.43
N LYS A 182 -1.43 8.90 15.40
CA LYS A 182 -1.03 8.98 13.98
C LYS A 182 -0.77 10.40 13.50
N SER A 183 -1.44 11.40 14.08
CA SER A 183 -1.22 12.83 13.80
C SER A 183 0.12 13.34 14.33
N SER A 184 0.55 12.86 15.49
CA SER A 184 1.76 13.30 16.19
C SER A 184 3.00 12.45 15.91
N ILE A 185 2.84 11.27 15.30
CA ILE A 185 3.90 10.26 15.20
C ILE A 185 5.14 10.75 14.44
N ARG A 186 4.96 11.66 13.46
CA ARG A 186 6.05 12.32 12.73
C ARG A 186 6.96 13.15 13.65
N HIS A 187 6.35 13.91 14.57
CA HIS A 187 7.10 14.75 15.52
C HIS A 187 7.82 13.87 16.55
N HIS A 188 7.15 12.81 17.01
CA HIS A 188 7.78 11.80 17.85
C HIS A 188 8.98 11.15 17.15
N PHE A 189 8.82 10.68 15.91
CA PHE A 189 9.86 9.97 15.17
C PHE A 189 11.15 10.78 15.03
N ARG A 190 11.03 12.09 14.78
CA ARG A 190 12.17 13.02 14.74
C ARG A 190 12.94 13.05 16.06
N LYS A 191 12.22 13.15 17.18
CA LYS A 191 12.84 13.13 18.52
C LYS A 191 13.37 11.74 18.90
N CYS A 192 12.73 10.68 18.40
CA CYS A 192 13.05 9.30 18.72
C CYS A 192 14.32 8.80 18.03
N THR A 193 14.54 9.19 16.78
CA THR A 193 15.62 8.65 15.93
C THR A 193 16.65 9.68 15.51
N GLY A 194 16.41 10.97 15.77
CA GLY A 194 17.22 12.07 15.23
C GLY A 194 17.05 12.28 13.72
N ARG A 195 16.31 11.42 13.01
CA ARG A 195 16.09 11.50 11.56
C ARG A 195 14.94 12.44 11.21
N SER A 196 14.93 12.90 9.97
CA SER A 196 13.83 13.72 9.45
C SER A 196 12.49 12.97 9.56
N GLY A 197 11.50 13.62 10.17
CA GLY A 197 10.11 13.15 10.15
C GLY A 197 9.33 13.62 8.93
N LYS A 198 9.93 14.39 8.00
CA LYS A 198 9.20 15.05 6.89
C LYS A 198 8.39 14.06 6.07
N GLN A 199 8.92 12.87 5.83
CA GLN A 199 8.24 11.80 5.11
C GLN A 199 7.29 11.01 6.03
N SER A 200 6.17 11.64 6.42
CA SER A 200 5.20 11.04 7.35
C SER A 200 4.66 9.68 6.87
N ARG A 201 4.59 9.45 5.56
CA ARG A 201 4.14 8.18 4.99
C ARG A 201 5.07 7.03 5.39
N ILE A 202 6.39 7.21 5.24
CA ILE A 202 7.38 6.19 5.59
C ILE A 202 7.34 5.85 7.08
N VAL A 203 7.25 6.88 7.94
CA VAL A 203 7.12 6.68 9.40
C VAL A 203 5.92 5.80 9.74
N LYS A 204 4.79 6.03 9.07
CA LYS A 204 3.57 5.22 9.27
C LYS A 204 3.72 3.79 8.71
N VAL A 205 4.43 3.62 7.60
CA VAL A 205 4.73 2.28 7.03
C VAL A 205 5.57 1.46 8.01
N MET A 206 6.61 2.05 8.60
CA MET A 206 7.44 1.38 9.60
C MET A 206 6.63 0.93 10.82
N GLY A 207 5.74 1.78 11.32
CA GLY A 207 4.82 1.43 12.40
C GLY A 207 3.92 0.25 12.06
N ARG A 208 3.28 0.29 10.88
CA ARG A 208 2.41 -0.81 10.43
C ARG A 208 3.17 -2.12 10.22
N ARG A 209 4.43 -2.05 9.78
CA ARG A 209 5.29 -3.22 9.58
C ARG A 209 5.55 -3.94 10.91
N ILE A 210 5.84 -3.20 11.99
CA ILE A 210 6.09 -3.82 13.29
C ILE A 210 4.81 -4.32 13.97
N GLU A 211 3.67 -3.65 13.78
CA GLU A 211 2.39 -4.09 14.33
C GLU A 211 1.92 -5.41 13.70
N GLY A 212 2.27 -5.68 12.44
CA GLY A 212 2.02 -6.97 11.80
C GLY A 212 0.54 -7.35 11.71
N LYS A 213 -0.39 -6.39 11.82
CA LYS A 213 -1.85 -6.60 11.84
C LYS A 213 -2.34 -7.13 10.49
N CYS A 214 -2.48 -8.45 10.39
CA CYS A 214 -2.98 -9.17 9.21
C CYS A 214 -3.33 -10.62 9.55
N HIS A 215 -3.97 -11.30 8.60
CA HIS A 215 -4.25 -12.72 8.60
C HIS A 215 -2.98 -13.55 8.81
N LYS A 216 -3.08 -14.67 9.53
CA LYS A 216 -1.94 -15.55 9.84
C LYS A 216 -1.25 -16.11 8.60
N GLU A 217 -2.03 -16.43 7.57
CA GLU A 217 -1.54 -17.01 6.31
C GLU A 217 -0.80 -16.01 5.42
N ALA A 218 -0.73 -14.73 5.77
CA ALA A 218 -0.02 -13.75 4.95
C ALA A 218 1.50 -14.01 4.97
N ASP A 219 2.10 -14.22 3.79
CA ASP A 219 3.53 -14.45 3.63
C ASP A 219 4.35 -13.24 4.11
N GLU A 220 5.64 -13.45 4.41
CA GLU A 220 6.53 -12.40 4.93
C GLU A 220 6.53 -11.14 4.04
N LYS A 221 6.65 -11.32 2.72
CA LYS A 221 6.68 -10.21 1.77
C LYS A 221 5.34 -9.45 1.75
N VAL A 222 4.21 -10.17 1.82
CA VAL A 222 2.87 -9.56 1.91
C VAL A 222 2.76 -8.73 3.20
N ARG A 223 3.16 -9.33 4.32
CA ARG A 223 3.11 -8.73 5.66
C ARG A 223 4.03 -7.52 5.82
N ARG A 224 5.22 -7.53 5.23
CA ARG A 224 6.25 -6.50 5.44
C ARG A 224 6.29 -5.41 4.37
N LEU A 225 5.98 -5.75 3.13
CA LEU A 225 6.16 -4.86 1.97
C LEU A 225 4.83 -4.45 1.32
N ILE A 226 3.85 -5.36 1.23
CA ILE A 226 2.58 -5.08 0.52
C ILE A 226 1.59 -4.37 1.44
N LEU A 227 1.11 -5.04 2.49
CA LEU A 227 0.05 -4.50 3.37
C LEU A 227 0.46 -3.21 4.11
N PRO A 228 1.69 -3.06 4.65
CA PRO A 228 2.05 -1.85 5.38
C PRO A 228 2.14 -0.60 4.52
N THR A 229 2.29 -0.72 3.21
CA THR A 229 2.41 0.44 2.30
C THR A 229 1.06 0.98 1.83
N MET A 230 -0.02 0.27 2.14
CA MET A 230 -1.38 0.70 1.83
C MET A 230 -1.86 1.76 2.84
N ARG A 231 -2.84 2.57 2.41
CA ARG A 231 -3.53 3.53 3.28
C ARG A 231 -4.30 2.76 4.36
N SER A 232 -4.50 3.38 5.52
CA SER A 232 -5.38 2.81 6.56
C SER A 232 -6.79 3.32 6.31
N ASP A 233 -7.58 2.53 5.58
CA ASP A 233 -8.98 2.76 5.24
C ASP A 233 -9.76 1.43 5.27
N GLY A 234 -11.08 1.50 5.11
CA GLY A 234 -11.95 0.31 5.13
C GLY A 234 -11.57 -0.74 4.08
N VAL A 235 -11.06 -0.31 2.93
CA VAL A 235 -10.55 -1.21 1.88
C VAL A 235 -9.36 -2.02 2.40
N SER A 236 -8.33 -1.35 2.93
CA SER A 236 -7.16 -2.05 3.47
C SER A 236 -7.45 -2.84 4.73
N TYR A 237 -8.51 -2.53 5.48
CA TYR A 237 -8.98 -3.37 6.58
C TYR A 237 -9.52 -4.70 6.06
N ASN A 238 -10.42 -4.70 5.09
CA ASN A 238 -10.97 -5.92 4.49
C ASN A 238 -9.86 -6.82 3.90
N ILE A 239 -8.90 -6.24 3.17
CA ILE A 239 -7.77 -7.00 2.60
C ILE A 239 -6.97 -7.74 3.66
N ARG A 240 -6.76 -7.16 4.84
CA ARG A 240 -5.88 -7.74 5.86
C ARG A 240 -6.42 -9.03 6.46
N TYR A 241 -7.73 -9.25 6.42
CA TYR A 241 -8.38 -10.32 7.17
C TYR A 241 -9.28 -11.21 6.33
N ASP A 242 -9.42 -10.93 5.03
CA ASP A 242 -10.08 -11.82 4.08
C ASP A 242 -9.08 -12.86 3.57
N ASP A 243 -9.41 -14.13 3.79
CA ASP A 243 -8.54 -15.27 3.53
C ASP A 243 -8.21 -15.43 2.03
N LEU A 244 -9.19 -15.27 1.13
CA LEU A 244 -8.97 -15.42 -0.31
C LEU A 244 -8.19 -14.24 -0.90
N LEU A 245 -8.39 -13.01 -0.42
CA LEU A 245 -7.56 -11.86 -0.78
C LEU A 245 -6.10 -12.04 -0.33
N ILE A 246 -5.87 -12.62 0.84
CA ILE A 246 -4.52 -12.92 1.33
C ILE A 246 -3.87 -14.04 0.50
N LEU A 247 -4.62 -15.09 0.15
CA LEU A 247 -4.14 -16.13 -0.76
C LEU A 247 -3.74 -15.53 -2.12
N TYR A 248 -4.58 -14.67 -2.69
CA TYR A 248 -4.26 -13.97 -3.93
C TYR A 248 -3.01 -13.10 -3.79
N ALA A 249 -2.88 -12.33 -2.70
CA ALA A 249 -1.70 -11.51 -2.43
C ALA A 249 -0.41 -12.35 -2.33
N ASN A 250 -0.46 -13.50 -1.66
CA ASN A 250 0.65 -14.44 -1.55
C ASN A 250 1.06 -14.98 -2.92
N THR A 251 0.10 -15.44 -3.72
CA THR A 251 0.35 -15.95 -5.08
C THR A 251 0.98 -14.88 -5.98
N GLN A 252 0.45 -13.66 -5.98
CA GLN A 252 1.02 -12.56 -6.76
C GLN A 252 2.43 -12.17 -6.26
N SER A 253 2.63 -12.18 -4.93
CA SER A 253 3.94 -11.90 -4.33
C SER A 253 5.01 -12.93 -4.74
N LYS A 254 4.61 -14.21 -4.88
CA LYS A 254 5.45 -15.30 -5.40
C LYS A 254 5.71 -15.13 -6.89
N LYS A 255 4.69 -14.86 -7.71
CA LYS A 255 4.83 -14.62 -9.17
C LYS A 255 5.81 -13.49 -9.47
N TYR A 256 5.77 -12.40 -8.70
CA TYR A 256 6.64 -11.24 -8.89
C TYR A 256 7.69 -11.10 -7.77
N ARG A 257 8.43 -12.18 -7.50
CA ARG A 257 9.36 -12.26 -6.35
C ARG A 257 10.42 -11.15 -6.33
N HIS A 258 11.02 -10.85 -7.48
CA HIS A 258 12.21 -9.98 -7.57
C HIS A 258 11.90 -8.51 -7.92
N SER A 259 10.67 -8.19 -8.29
CA SER A 259 10.34 -6.85 -8.79
C SER A 259 9.64 -6.00 -7.75
N THR A 260 10.27 -4.92 -7.32
CA THR A 260 9.68 -3.93 -6.40
C THR A 260 8.54 -3.14 -7.06
N HIS A 261 8.63 -2.84 -8.36
CA HIS A 261 7.62 -2.10 -9.10
C HIS A 261 6.25 -2.82 -9.12
N HIS A 262 6.25 -4.16 -9.22
CA HIS A 262 5.04 -4.97 -9.21
C HIS A 262 4.28 -4.89 -7.87
N ILE A 263 4.92 -4.50 -6.76
CA ILE A 263 4.21 -4.25 -5.49
C ILE A 263 3.17 -3.14 -5.66
N LYS A 264 3.44 -2.12 -6.49
CA LYS A 264 2.45 -1.06 -6.77
C LYS A 264 1.22 -1.65 -7.45
N MET A 265 1.43 -2.46 -8.49
CA MET A 265 0.39 -3.18 -9.22
C MET A 265 -0.41 -4.12 -8.30
N ILE A 266 0.25 -4.99 -7.53
CA ILE A 266 -0.42 -5.96 -6.63
C ILE A 266 -1.37 -5.23 -5.67
N ARG A 267 -0.93 -4.11 -5.09
CA ARG A 267 -1.79 -3.29 -4.20
C ARG A 267 -2.98 -2.71 -4.95
N ALA A 268 -2.80 -2.24 -6.18
CA ALA A 268 -3.88 -1.72 -7.00
C ALA A 268 -4.93 -2.81 -7.29
N ARG A 269 -4.49 -4.01 -7.69
CA ARG A 269 -5.37 -5.18 -7.92
C ARG A 269 -6.16 -5.56 -6.67
N LEU A 270 -5.47 -5.74 -5.53
CA LEU A 270 -6.11 -6.05 -4.25
C LEU A 270 -7.16 -5.01 -3.86
N ARG A 271 -6.86 -3.72 -4.04
CA ARG A 271 -7.81 -2.64 -3.72
C ARG A 271 -9.00 -2.62 -4.66
N LEU A 272 -8.81 -2.90 -5.96
CA LEU A 272 -9.91 -2.94 -6.92
C LEU A 272 -10.88 -4.09 -6.59
N VAL A 273 -10.37 -5.30 -6.40
CA VAL A 273 -11.20 -6.47 -6.01
C VAL A 273 -11.89 -6.25 -4.67
N THR A 274 -11.24 -5.58 -3.71
CA THR A 274 -11.87 -5.29 -2.42
C THR A 274 -12.97 -4.24 -2.53
N ARG A 275 -12.85 -3.27 -3.45
CA ARG A 275 -13.94 -2.31 -3.72
C ARG A 275 -15.16 -3.02 -4.30
N LEU A 276 -14.95 -4.00 -5.17
CA LEU A 276 -16.02 -4.88 -5.65
C LEU A 276 -16.69 -5.60 -4.48
N LEU A 277 -15.92 -6.25 -3.59
CA LEU A 277 -16.49 -6.92 -2.41
C LEU A 277 -17.30 -5.97 -1.54
N ILE A 278 -16.81 -4.74 -1.32
CA ILE A 278 -17.54 -3.72 -0.54
C ILE A 278 -18.83 -3.29 -1.24
N ALA A 279 -18.80 -3.13 -2.57
CA ALA A 279 -20.00 -2.80 -3.36
C ALA A 279 -21.02 -3.95 -3.31
N MET A 280 -20.60 -5.20 -3.47
CA MET A 280 -21.49 -6.37 -3.33
C MET A 280 -22.12 -6.44 -1.94
N LYS A 281 -21.34 -6.20 -0.88
CA LYS A 281 -21.84 -6.13 0.51
C LYS A 281 -22.90 -5.06 0.73
N SER A 282 -22.83 -3.95 -0.01
CA SER A 282 -23.83 -2.89 0.09
C SER A 282 -25.13 -3.21 -0.65
N ILE A 283 -25.11 -4.17 -1.58
CA ILE A 283 -26.28 -4.65 -2.31
C ILE A 283 -26.92 -5.83 -1.56
N ASP A 284 -26.11 -6.79 -1.11
CA ASP A 284 -26.58 -7.96 -0.36
C ASP A 284 -25.72 -8.21 0.90
N ASN A 285 -26.37 -8.15 2.06
CA ASN A 285 -25.76 -8.34 3.38
C ASN A 285 -25.35 -9.81 3.65
N ASN A 286 -25.84 -10.78 2.89
CA ASN A 286 -25.45 -12.18 3.02
C ASN A 286 -24.01 -12.44 2.54
N ILE A 287 -23.44 -11.51 1.77
CA ILE A 287 -22.07 -11.59 1.26
C ILE A 287 -21.10 -11.13 2.35
N THR A 288 -20.31 -12.05 2.89
CA THR A 288 -19.45 -11.77 4.06
C THR A 288 -17.97 -11.68 3.71
N SER A 289 -17.53 -12.38 2.67
CA SER A 289 -16.13 -12.52 2.26
C SER A 289 -15.98 -12.57 0.74
N LEU A 290 -14.74 -12.49 0.25
CA LEU A 290 -14.51 -12.68 -1.18
C LEU A 290 -14.88 -14.10 -1.63
N THR A 291 -14.70 -15.12 -0.77
CA THR A 291 -15.10 -16.48 -1.10
C THR A 291 -16.61 -16.60 -1.37
N SER A 292 -17.44 -15.88 -0.61
CA SER A 292 -18.91 -15.97 -0.77
C SER A 292 -19.43 -15.45 -2.10
N ILE A 293 -18.68 -14.61 -2.83
CA ILE A 293 -19.15 -14.07 -4.13
C ILE A 293 -19.23 -15.17 -5.20
N TYR A 294 -18.50 -16.28 -5.02
CA TYR A 294 -18.40 -17.36 -6.01
C TYR A 294 -19.58 -18.34 -5.94
N ASP A 295 -20.59 -18.07 -5.11
CA ASP A 295 -21.89 -18.74 -5.24
C ASP A 295 -22.59 -18.17 -6.49
N PRO A 296 -22.95 -19.01 -7.49
CA PRO A 296 -23.56 -18.55 -8.74
C PRO A 296 -24.79 -17.66 -8.57
N LYS A 297 -25.53 -17.81 -7.47
CA LYS A 297 -26.71 -16.97 -7.20
C LYS A 297 -26.39 -15.47 -7.05
N TYR A 298 -25.14 -15.13 -6.75
CA TYR A 298 -24.69 -13.74 -6.61
C TYR A 298 -24.06 -13.18 -7.89
N TYR A 299 -24.17 -13.87 -9.03
CA TYR A 299 -23.57 -13.41 -10.29
C TYR A 299 -24.17 -12.07 -10.76
N ASP A 300 -25.50 -11.90 -10.70
CA ASP A 300 -26.14 -10.63 -11.08
C ASP A 300 -25.73 -9.50 -10.12
N THR A 301 -25.68 -9.78 -8.82
CA THR A 301 -25.14 -8.85 -7.81
C THR A 301 -23.68 -8.48 -8.10
N PHE A 302 -22.90 -9.40 -8.66
CA PHE A 302 -21.53 -9.13 -9.07
C PHE A 302 -21.48 -8.15 -10.25
N ILE A 303 -22.34 -8.32 -11.27
CA ILE A 303 -22.45 -7.38 -12.39
C ILE A 303 -22.89 -5.99 -11.90
N ASP A 304 -23.89 -5.91 -11.04
CA ASP A 304 -24.31 -4.63 -10.43
C ASP A 304 -23.18 -3.96 -9.65
N ALA A 305 -22.41 -4.73 -8.90
CA ALA A 305 -21.26 -4.21 -8.18
C ALA A 305 -20.13 -3.75 -9.11
N VAL A 306 -19.90 -4.43 -10.24
CA VAL A 306 -18.99 -3.97 -11.31
C VAL A 306 -19.45 -2.62 -11.84
N ASN A 307 -20.75 -2.48 -12.15
CA ASN A 307 -21.35 -1.23 -12.62
C ASN A 307 -21.12 -0.07 -11.64
N ILE A 308 -21.29 -0.30 -10.35
CA ILE A 308 -21.04 0.70 -9.31
C ILE A 308 -19.55 1.09 -9.27
N VAL A 309 -18.64 0.12 -9.25
CA VAL A 309 -17.19 0.38 -9.11
C VAL A 309 -16.60 1.04 -10.36
N ALA A 310 -17.12 0.69 -11.54
CA ALA A 310 -16.71 1.24 -12.83
C ALA A 310 -17.48 2.51 -13.22
N GLN A 311 -18.46 2.93 -12.41
CA GLN A 311 -19.29 4.12 -12.63
C GLN A 311 -20.00 4.05 -13.99
N TYR A 312 -20.79 3.00 -14.17
CA TYR A 312 -21.62 2.83 -15.36
C TYR A 312 -22.75 3.86 -15.40
N ASN A 313 -22.90 4.53 -16.52
CA ASN A 313 -23.99 5.45 -16.81
C ASN A 313 -25.01 4.75 -17.71
N LYS A 314 -26.18 4.44 -17.14
CA LYS A 314 -27.29 3.76 -17.85
C LYS A 314 -27.89 4.57 -18.99
N GLU A 315 -27.88 5.90 -18.90
CA GLU A 315 -28.49 6.76 -19.94
C GLU A 315 -27.61 6.83 -21.19
N LYS A 316 -26.29 6.84 -21.00
CA LYS A 316 -25.32 6.98 -22.08
C LYS A 316 -24.75 5.65 -22.56
N ASP A 317 -25.03 4.57 -21.83
CA ASP A 317 -24.42 3.25 -22.01
C ASP A 317 -22.87 3.31 -22.02
N ILE A 318 -22.30 4.01 -21.05
CA ILE A 318 -20.85 4.24 -20.96
C ILE A 318 -20.35 4.00 -19.54
N TYR A 319 -19.18 3.38 -19.43
CA TYR A 319 -18.41 3.38 -18.19
C TYR A 319 -17.52 4.61 -18.11
N GLU A 320 -17.61 5.37 -17.01
CA GLU A 320 -16.64 6.45 -16.73
C GLU A 320 -15.24 5.88 -16.41
N LYS A 321 -15.18 4.65 -15.88
CA LYS A 321 -13.93 3.95 -15.55
C LYS A 321 -13.88 2.56 -16.20
N PRO A 322 -13.82 2.47 -17.54
CA PRO A 322 -13.94 1.19 -18.26
C PRO A 322 -12.81 0.22 -17.92
N ALA A 323 -11.61 0.73 -17.62
CA ALA A 323 -10.49 -0.09 -17.16
C ALA A 323 -10.81 -0.83 -15.84
N ASN A 324 -11.61 -0.26 -14.93
CA ASN A 324 -11.98 -0.94 -13.70
C ASN A 324 -12.89 -2.14 -13.99
N ALA A 325 -13.90 -1.96 -14.86
CA ALA A 325 -14.79 -3.05 -15.27
C ALA A 325 -13.98 -4.19 -15.90
N SER A 326 -13.23 -3.90 -16.96
CA SER A 326 -12.36 -4.90 -17.63
C SER A 326 -11.48 -5.68 -16.64
N ASN A 327 -10.74 -4.95 -15.79
CA ASN A 327 -9.82 -5.56 -14.84
C ASN A 327 -10.53 -6.42 -13.78
N LEU A 328 -11.75 -6.07 -13.36
CA LEU A 328 -12.50 -6.84 -12.38
C LEU A 328 -12.84 -8.24 -12.91
N GLY A 329 -13.34 -8.34 -14.15
CA GLY A 329 -13.58 -9.62 -14.81
C GLY A 329 -12.31 -10.50 -14.83
N THR A 330 -11.18 -9.94 -15.27
CA THR A 330 -9.90 -10.65 -15.29
C THR A 330 -9.45 -11.11 -13.90
N TYR A 331 -9.51 -10.22 -12.91
CA TYR A 331 -8.98 -10.53 -11.58
C TYR A 331 -9.86 -11.53 -10.84
N VAL A 332 -11.18 -11.42 -10.95
CA VAL A 332 -12.12 -12.37 -10.35
C VAL A 332 -12.00 -13.75 -11.00
N LYS A 333 -11.76 -13.83 -12.31
CA LYS A 333 -11.46 -15.09 -12.98
C LYS A 333 -10.23 -15.78 -12.37
N HIS A 334 -9.11 -15.08 -12.31
CA HIS A 334 -7.87 -15.61 -11.73
C HIS A 334 -8.01 -16.00 -10.25
N ILE A 335 -8.74 -15.21 -9.46
CA ILE A 335 -8.97 -15.53 -8.04
C ILE A 335 -9.86 -16.76 -7.90
N GLY A 336 -10.83 -16.97 -8.80
CA GLY A 336 -11.70 -18.15 -8.80
C GLY A 336 -10.92 -19.42 -9.10
N GLU A 337 -9.98 -19.38 -10.05
CA GLU A 337 -9.08 -20.50 -10.33
C GLU A 337 -8.19 -20.85 -9.12
N LEU A 338 -7.74 -19.84 -8.37
CA LEU A 338 -7.02 -20.06 -7.11
C LEU A 338 -7.93 -20.67 -6.03
N LEU A 339 -9.19 -20.23 -5.95
CA LEU A 339 -10.17 -20.81 -5.02
C LEU A 339 -10.47 -22.27 -5.35
N ILE A 340 -10.59 -22.64 -6.63
CA ILE A 340 -10.72 -24.04 -7.07
C ILE A 340 -9.52 -24.85 -6.60
N THR A 341 -8.30 -24.33 -6.80
CA THR A 341 -7.06 -25.00 -6.36
C THR A 341 -7.04 -25.20 -4.84
N LYS A 342 -7.51 -24.20 -4.08
CA LYS A 342 -7.65 -24.30 -2.62
C LYS A 342 -8.68 -25.38 -2.24
N CYS A 343 -9.86 -25.38 -2.86
CA CYS A 343 -10.93 -26.34 -2.58
C CYS A 343 -10.51 -27.79 -2.87
N ILE A 344 -9.71 -28.02 -3.92
CA ILE A 344 -9.15 -29.35 -4.23
C ILE A 344 -8.25 -29.84 -3.10
N LYS A 345 -7.40 -28.98 -2.55
CA LYS A 345 -6.50 -29.32 -1.43
C LYS A 345 -7.25 -29.58 -0.12
N GLU A 346 -8.39 -28.91 0.06
CA GLU A 346 -9.22 -29.01 1.28
C GLU A 346 -10.36 -30.03 1.14
N HIS A 347 -10.48 -30.73 0.00
CA HIS A 347 -11.57 -31.64 -0.32
C HIS A 347 -12.98 -31.00 -0.18
N ASN A 348 -13.11 -29.71 -0.52
CA ASN A 348 -14.39 -28.99 -0.48
C ASN A 348 -15.06 -28.98 -1.87
N ASP A 349 -15.80 -30.04 -2.17
CA ASP A 349 -16.41 -30.22 -3.50
C ASP A 349 -17.56 -29.26 -3.78
N THR A 350 -18.34 -28.89 -2.77
CA THR A 350 -19.49 -27.97 -2.93
C THR A 350 -18.99 -26.59 -3.39
N MET A 351 -18.01 -26.03 -2.67
CA MET A 351 -17.44 -24.72 -3.03
C MET A 351 -16.72 -24.78 -4.39
N LYS A 352 -16.03 -25.88 -4.69
CA LYS A 352 -15.38 -26.10 -5.99
C LYS A 352 -16.39 -26.04 -7.15
N ILE A 353 -17.53 -26.73 -7.03
CA ILE A 353 -18.58 -26.76 -8.05
C ILE A 353 -19.18 -25.36 -8.23
N ASN A 354 -19.56 -24.69 -7.13
CA ASN A 354 -20.09 -23.33 -7.18
C ASN A 354 -19.13 -22.36 -7.87
N THR A 355 -17.85 -22.41 -7.51
CA THR A 355 -16.81 -21.57 -8.13
C THR A 355 -16.68 -21.85 -9.62
N LYS A 356 -16.68 -23.12 -10.04
CA LYS A 356 -16.64 -23.49 -11.47
C LYS A 356 -17.86 -22.96 -12.23
N ASN A 357 -19.05 -23.09 -11.65
CA ASN A 357 -20.29 -22.61 -12.26
C ASN A 357 -20.28 -21.08 -12.37
N PHE A 358 -19.84 -20.37 -11.34
CA PHE A 358 -19.67 -18.91 -11.37
C PHE A 358 -18.68 -18.49 -12.47
N LEU A 359 -17.54 -19.17 -12.59
CA LEU A 359 -16.56 -18.88 -13.64
C LEU A 359 -17.10 -19.19 -15.05
N LYS A 360 -17.99 -20.17 -15.18
CA LYS A 360 -18.68 -20.45 -16.45
C LYS A 360 -19.61 -19.30 -16.82
N LEU A 361 -20.42 -18.80 -15.88
CA LEU A 361 -21.24 -17.60 -16.08
C LEU A 361 -20.38 -16.41 -16.49
N LEU A 362 -19.30 -16.15 -15.74
CA LEU A 362 -18.35 -15.07 -16.05
C LEU A 362 -17.74 -15.20 -17.46
N THR A 363 -17.47 -16.41 -17.93
CA THR A 363 -16.87 -16.60 -19.25
C THR A 363 -17.88 -16.39 -20.38
N VAL A 364 -19.15 -16.77 -20.16
CA VAL A 364 -20.19 -16.71 -21.20
C VAL A 364 -20.85 -15.34 -21.27
N ASP A 365 -21.19 -14.75 -20.12
CA ASP A 365 -22.01 -13.54 -20.05
C ASP A 365 -21.18 -12.25 -20.02
N TYR A 366 -20.05 -12.23 -19.30
CA TYR A 366 -19.28 -10.98 -19.08
C TYR A 366 -18.79 -10.30 -20.36
N GLY A 367 -18.58 -11.10 -21.41
CA GLY A 367 -18.22 -10.61 -22.75
C GLY A 367 -19.26 -9.64 -23.31
N SER A 368 -20.52 -10.05 -23.29
CA SER A 368 -21.65 -9.28 -23.82
C SER A 368 -22.16 -8.25 -22.82
N SER A 369 -22.22 -8.58 -21.53
CA SER A 369 -22.82 -7.72 -20.50
C SER A 369 -21.91 -6.58 -20.05
N VAL A 370 -20.58 -6.73 -20.17
CA VAL A 370 -19.61 -5.73 -19.69
C VAL A 370 -18.53 -5.38 -20.70
N ASN A 371 -17.83 -6.38 -21.26
CA ASN A 371 -16.63 -6.11 -22.06
C ASN A 371 -16.93 -5.34 -23.35
N LYS A 372 -18.07 -5.59 -24.00
CA LYS A 372 -18.50 -4.84 -25.18
C LYS A 372 -18.59 -3.33 -24.87
N THR A 373 -19.37 -2.96 -23.87
CA THR A 373 -19.55 -1.57 -23.43
C THR A 373 -18.24 -0.94 -22.95
N VAL A 374 -17.34 -1.71 -22.33
CA VAL A 374 -15.99 -1.27 -21.98
C VAL A 374 -15.20 -0.84 -23.21
N VAL A 375 -15.19 -1.65 -24.27
CA VAL A 375 -14.45 -1.36 -25.52
C VAL A 375 -15.02 -0.12 -26.20
N GLU A 376 -16.34 0.01 -26.25
CA GLU A 376 -17.04 1.17 -26.81
C GLU A 376 -16.70 2.45 -26.02
N SER A 377 -16.78 2.38 -24.69
CA SER A 377 -16.43 3.50 -23.78
C SER A 377 -14.97 3.95 -23.98
N GLN A 378 -14.02 3.01 -24.05
CA GLN A 378 -12.61 3.33 -24.28
C GLN A 378 -12.38 3.96 -25.65
N THR A 379 -13.05 3.45 -26.68
CA THR A 379 -12.96 3.97 -28.04
C THR A 379 -13.49 5.40 -28.10
N GLN A 380 -14.61 5.68 -27.44
CA GLN A 380 -15.14 7.03 -27.34
C GLN A 380 -14.20 7.99 -26.61
N PHE A 381 -13.61 7.58 -25.49
CA PHE A 381 -12.62 8.40 -24.80
C PHE A 381 -11.39 8.69 -25.66
N LYS A 382 -10.90 7.71 -26.42
CA LYS A 382 -9.80 7.92 -27.38
C LYS A 382 -10.18 8.93 -28.46
N ARG A 383 -11.41 8.85 -29.00
CA ARG A 383 -11.91 9.80 -30.01
C ARG A 383 -12.04 11.23 -29.47
N GLN A 384 -12.47 11.38 -28.21
CA GLN A 384 -12.65 12.68 -27.57
C GLN A 384 -11.34 13.28 -27.03
N LYS A 385 -10.31 12.46 -26.82
CA LYS A 385 -9.02 12.90 -26.28
C LYS A 385 -8.28 13.80 -27.27
N SER A 386 -8.39 15.11 -27.07
CA SER A 386 -7.56 16.10 -27.77
C SER A 386 -6.16 16.10 -27.16
N THR A 387 -5.18 15.51 -27.86
CA THR A 387 -3.78 15.54 -27.45
C THR A 387 -3.07 16.68 -28.17
N LYS A 388 -2.79 17.78 -27.47
CA LYS A 388 -1.93 18.84 -28.01
C LYS A 388 -0.48 18.34 -28.06
N LEU A 389 0.01 18.08 -29.25
CA LEU A 389 1.40 17.69 -29.45
C LEU A 389 2.32 18.92 -29.34
N PRO A 390 3.53 18.77 -28.78
CA PRO A 390 4.52 19.83 -28.80
C PRO A 390 4.85 20.24 -30.23
N THR A 391 5.04 21.53 -30.47
CA THR A 391 5.47 22.02 -31.78
C THR A 391 6.94 21.66 -32.02
N ILE A 392 7.39 21.75 -33.29
CA ILE A 392 8.80 21.58 -33.64
C ILE A 392 9.68 22.58 -32.87
N ASN A 393 9.18 23.80 -32.64
CA ASN A 393 9.90 24.83 -31.89
C ASN A 393 10.02 24.47 -30.40
N ASP A 394 9.00 23.87 -29.79
CA ASP A 394 9.07 23.39 -28.41
C ASP A 394 10.13 22.29 -28.27
N ILE A 395 10.16 21.34 -29.21
CA ILE A 395 11.15 20.26 -29.24
C ILE A 395 12.56 20.82 -29.41
N LYS A 396 12.76 21.77 -30.33
CA LYS A 396 14.05 22.45 -30.54
C LYS A 396 14.49 23.21 -29.29
N THR A 397 13.57 23.95 -28.66
CA THR A 397 13.82 24.72 -27.44
C THR A 397 14.27 23.80 -26.31
N LEU A 398 13.55 22.70 -26.08
CA LEU A 398 13.91 21.70 -25.07
C LEU A 398 15.27 21.06 -25.36
N ARG A 399 15.53 20.64 -26.60
CA ARG A 399 16.82 20.05 -26.99
C ARG A 399 17.98 21.03 -26.75
N SER A 400 17.84 22.29 -27.15
CA SER A 400 18.84 23.33 -26.96
C SER A 400 19.13 23.57 -25.47
N TYR A 401 18.07 23.62 -24.65
CA TYR A 401 18.20 23.73 -23.20
C TYR A 401 18.95 22.53 -22.60
N LEU A 402 18.59 21.30 -22.97
CA LEU A 402 19.24 20.09 -22.47
C LEU A 402 20.73 20.04 -22.84
N LEU A 403 21.08 20.35 -24.09
CA LEU A 403 22.48 20.42 -24.54
C LEU A 403 23.28 21.48 -23.78
N LYS A 404 22.66 22.64 -23.50
CA LYS A 404 23.29 23.70 -22.69
C LYS A 404 23.57 23.20 -21.27
N VAL A 405 22.57 22.61 -20.60
CA VAL A 405 22.71 22.07 -19.23
C VAL A 405 23.77 20.98 -19.16
N GLN A 406 23.83 20.09 -20.16
CA GLN A 406 24.86 19.06 -20.26
C GLN A 406 26.25 19.65 -20.34
N ARG A 407 26.49 20.60 -21.27
CA ARG A 407 27.79 21.26 -21.43
C ARG A 407 28.22 22.00 -20.16
N GLU A 408 27.33 22.81 -19.58
CA GLU A 408 27.64 23.57 -18.36
C GLU A 408 27.95 22.65 -17.17
N SER A 409 27.16 21.58 -17.00
CA SER A 409 27.35 20.63 -15.90
C SER A 409 28.63 19.80 -16.08
N TYR A 410 28.91 19.38 -17.32
CA TYR A 410 30.13 18.67 -17.67
C TYR A 410 31.38 19.53 -17.41
N ASN A 411 31.40 20.78 -17.88
CA ASN A 411 32.52 21.69 -17.66
C ASN A 411 32.75 21.97 -16.16
N LYS A 412 31.68 22.10 -15.37
CA LYS A 412 31.79 22.22 -13.89
C LYS A 412 32.47 20.99 -13.29
N LEU A 413 32.10 19.79 -13.74
CA LEU A 413 32.65 18.52 -13.26
C LEU A 413 34.10 18.30 -13.69
N GLN A 414 34.49 18.75 -14.89
CA GLN A 414 35.88 18.71 -15.35
C GLN A 414 36.81 19.52 -14.43
N ASN A 415 36.35 20.68 -13.96
CA ASN A 415 37.12 21.52 -13.05
C ASN A 415 37.15 20.97 -11.61
N LYS A 416 35.99 20.55 -11.09
CA LYS A 416 35.85 20.01 -9.73
C LYS A 416 34.62 19.15 -9.58
N PHE A 417 34.73 18.03 -8.86
CA PHE A 417 33.57 17.23 -8.52
C PHE A 417 32.56 18.02 -7.66
N LEU A 418 31.34 18.14 -8.18
CA LEU A 418 30.20 18.79 -7.55
C LEU A 418 28.98 17.89 -7.71
N LEU A 419 28.45 17.37 -6.60
CA LEU A 419 27.30 16.46 -6.62
C LEU A 419 26.10 17.05 -7.38
N SER A 420 25.83 18.34 -7.22
CA SER A 420 24.74 19.01 -7.94
C SER A 420 24.95 19.00 -9.46
N ALA A 421 26.18 19.24 -9.93
CA ALA A 421 26.50 19.20 -11.36
C ALA A 421 26.44 17.77 -11.91
N TRP A 422 26.86 16.77 -11.14
CA TRP A 422 26.72 15.36 -11.50
C TRP A 422 25.26 14.96 -11.69
N ILE A 423 24.40 15.34 -10.74
CA ILE A 423 22.96 15.07 -10.82
C ILE A 423 22.34 15.77 -12.03
N SER A 424 22.61 17.07 -12.22
CA SER A 424 22.06 17.82 -13.35
C SER A 424 22.51 17.27 -14.71
N LEU A 425 23.77 16.85 -14.83
CA LEU A 425 24.27 16.20 -16.05
C LEU A 425 23.53 14.88 -16.31
N GLY A 426 23.36 14.05 -15.29
CA GLY A 426 22.63 12.78 -15.39
C GLY A 426 21.17 12.97 -15.80
N GLU A 427 20.45 13.88 -15.14
CA GLU A 427 19.04 14.21 -15.45
C GLU A 427 18.88 14.73 -16.89
N ALA A 428 19.74 15.65 -17.31
CA ALA A 428 19.69 16.21 -18.67
C ALA A 428 20.05 15.15 -19.74
N THR A 429 20.97 14.24 -19.43
CA THR A 429 21.35 13.11 -20.30
C THR A 429 20.21 12.12 -20.45
N LEU A 430 19.62 11.68 -19.33
CA LEU A 430 18.48 10.78 -19.35
C LEU A 430 17.29 11.37 -20.13
N THR A 431 16.98 12.65 -19.89
CA THR A 431 15.91 13.35 -20.61
C THR A 431 16.22 13.48 -22.10
N SER A 432 17.48 13.70 -22.49
CA SER A 432 17.88 13.75 -23.90
C SER A 432 17.73 12.40 -24.59
N ILE A 433 18.09 11.30 -23.92
CA ILE A 433 17.89 9.94 -24.43
C ILE A 433 16.39 9.65 -24.58
N GLN A 434 15.57 10.08 -23.62
CA GLN A 434 14.13 9.93 -23.70
C GLN A 434 13.54 10.73 -24.87
N LEU A 435 13.99 11.98 -25.06
CA LEU A 435 13.56 12.85 -26.17
C LEU A 435 13.96 12.26 -27.53
N PHE A 436 15.17 11.70 -27.63
CA PHE A 436 15.67 11.06 -28.85
C PHE A 436 14.87 9.81 -29.21
N ASN A 437 14.65 8.91 -28.23
CA ASN A 437 13.94 7.66 -28.45
C ASN A 437 12.41 7.85 -28.56
N ARG A 438 11.88 8.98 -28.09
CA ARG A 438 10.43 9.24 -27.97
C ARG A 438 9.68 8.12 -27.23
N ARG A 439 10.35 7.49 -26.27
CA ARG A 439 9.81 6.40 -25.46
C ARG A 439 9.40 6.88 -24.07
N ARG A 440 8.63 6.04 -23.38
CA ARG A 440 8.18 6.31 -22.00
C ARG A 440 9.38 6.28 -21.05
N PRO A 441 9.39 7.10 -19.98
CA PRO A 441 10.52 7.18 -19.03
C PRO A 441 10.96 5.81 -18.50
N GLY A 442 10.01 4.93 -18.18
CA GLY A 442 10.32 3.61 -17.64
C GLY A 442 11.04 2.68 -18.61
N GLU A 443 10.87 2.85 -19.93
CA GLU A 443 11.66 2.11 -20.92
C GLU A 443 13.11 2.59 -20.91
N THR A 444 13.30 3.91 -20.89
CA THR A 444 14.64 4.53 -20.89
C THR A 444 15.41 4.26 -19.58
N GLU A 445 14.74 4.23 -18.44
CA GLU A 445 15.33 3.93 -17.12
C GLU A 445 15.96 2.52 -17.06
N ARG A 446 15.48 1.58 -17.88
CA ARG A 446 15.92 0.19 -17.87
C ARG A 446 16.92 -0.14 -18.97
N ILE A 447 17.37 0.85 -19.73
CA ILE A 447 18.43 0.66 -20.71
C ILE A 447 19.73 0.41 -19.97
N LEU A 448 20.36 -0.74 -20.24
CA LEU A 448 21.72 -1.01 -19.79
C LEU A 448 22.66 -0.22 -20.70
N ILE A 449 23.45 0.67 -20.11
CA ILE A 449 24.53 1.36 -20.83
C ILE A 449 25.67 0.34 -20.91
N SER A 450 25.90 -0.20 -22.11
CA SER A 450 26.98 -1.14 -22.43
C SER A 450 28.34 -0.48 -22.42
#